data_AF-A0A0F5ZPQ0-F1
#
_entry.id   AF-A0A0F5ZPQ0-F1
#
_cell.length_a   1.000
_cell.length_b   1.000
_cell.length_c   1.000
_cell.angle_alpha   90.00
_cell.angle_beta   90.00
_cell.angle_gamma   90.00
#
_symmetry.space_group_name_H-M   'P 1'
#
loop_
_entity.id
_entity.type
_entity.pdbx_description
1 polymer ?
#
loop_
_entity_poly.entity_id
_entity_poly.type
_entity_poly.pdbx_seq_one_letter_code
_entity_poly.pdbx_strand_id
1 'polypeptide(L)'
;MDTVKHARTATPWKSSRSSRRHRSAGRSKSRRVGGATYQVPVEVRPSRRNALAMRWLVDYARKRGEKSMALRLAGELLDAAEGKGAAVKKREDVHRMAEANKAFSHYRF
;
A
#
# COMPACT_ATOMS: atom_id res chain seq x y z
N MET A 1 34.22 54.97 10.03
CA MET A 1 33.52 54.14 9.04
C MET A 1 33.07 52.87 9.72
N ASP A 2 31.90 52.97 10.34
CA ASP A 2 31.16 51.91 11.00
C ASP A 2 30.75 50.80 10.02
N THR A 3 30.64 49.56 10.50
CA THR A 3 29.39 48.78 10.38
C THR A 3 29.46 47.46 11.14
N VAL A 4 28.71 47.44 12.24
CA VAL A 4 28.07 46.33 12.93
C VAL A 4 27.40 45.32 11.98
N LYS A 5 27.55 43.99 12.19
CA LYS A 5 26.53 42.90 12.05
C LYS A 5 27.00 41.62 12.78
N HIS A 6 26.61 41.39 14.04
CA HIS A 6 25.45 40.60 14.50
C HIS A 6 25.49 39.08 14.24
N ALA A 7 25.48 38.36 15.38
CA ALA A 7 25.26 36.94 15.55
C ALA A 7 23.96 36.44 14.92
N ARG A 8 24.00 35.24 14.32
CA ARG A 8 22.83 34.38 14.11
C ARG A 8 23.22 32.91 14.27
N THR A 9 22.92 32.39 15.45
CA THR A 9 22.42 31.03 15.75
C THR A 9 22.57 30.00 14.63
N ALA A 10 23.50 29.07 14.81
CA ALA A 10 23.49 27.79 14.14
C ALA A 10 22.19 27.05 14.49
N THR A 11 21.29 26.90 13.51
CA THR A 11 20.16 25.98 13.59
C THR A 11 20.64 24.56 13.27
N PRO A 12 20.64 23.60 14.22
CA PRO A 12 20.93 22.21 13.91
C PRO A 12 19.61 21.54 13.50
N TRP A 13 19.16 21.75 12.25
CA TRP A 13 17.90 21.16 11.77
C TRP A 13 18.05 19.79 11.07
N LYS A 14 19.24 19.20 11.08
CA LYS A 14 19.46 17.88 10.45
C LYS A 14 19.68 16.80 11.51
N SER A 15 18.65 16.53 12.31
CA SER A 15 18.53 15.27 13.03
C SER A 15 17.17 14.63 12.74
N SER A 16 17.21 13.32 12.51
CA SER A 16 16.07 12.42 12.33
C SER A 16 15.25 12.57 11.04
N ARG A 17 15.60 11.76 10.03
CA ARG A 17 14.55 11.03 9.29
C ARG A 17 14.68 9.56 9.61
N SER A 18 14.05 9.25 10.73
CA SER A 18 13.38 7.99 11.05
C SER A 18 13.11 7.11 9.83
N SER A 19 13.70 5.91 9.91
CA SER A 19 13.26 4.63 9.35
C SER A 19 11.87 4.68 8.68
N ARG A 20 11.85 4.92 7.37
CA ARG A 20 10.68 4.59 6.55
C ARG A 20 10.69 3.08 6.37
N ARG A 21 9.97 2.37 7.25
CA ARG A 21 9.63 0.96 7.07
C ARG A 21 8.94 0.82 5.70
N HIS A 22 9.68 0.27 4.75
CA HIS A 22 9.16 -0.11 3.44
C HIS A 22 8.12 -1.21 3.64
N ARG A 23 6.83 -0.86 3.60
CA ARG A 23 5.77 -1.85 3.40
C ARG A 23 5.66 -2.13 1.89
N SER A 24 6.22 -3.26 1.49
CA SER A 24 6.05 -3.88 0.16
C SER A 24 4.63 -4.42 0.03
N ALA A 25 3.99 -4.27 -1.12
CA ALA A 25 2.68 -4.87 -1.39
C ALA A 25 2.82 -5.70 -2.67
N GLY A 26 2.87 -7.02 -2.56
CA GLY A 26 2.97 -7.91 -3.71
C GLY A 26 1.61 -8.27 -4.32
N ARG A 27 1.58 -8.66 -5.59
CA ARG A 27 0.41 -9.18 -6.31
C ARG A 27 0.82 -10.52 -6.94
N SER A 28 0.06 -11.59 -6.72
CA SER A 28 0.37 -12.89 -7.33
C SER A 28 -0.10 -12.96 -8.80
N LYS A 29 0.69 -13.66 -9.62
CA LYS A 29 0.29 -14.14 -10.94
C LYS A 29 0.44 -15.67 -10.96
N SER A 30 -0.49 -16.38 -11.59
CA SER A 30 -0.42 -17.84 -11.76
C SER A 30 0.62 -18.21 -12.83
N ARG A 31 1.55 -19.12 -12.52
CA ARG A 31 2.47 -19.74 -13.49
C ARG A 31 2.50 -21.26 -13.27
N ARG A 32 2.48 -22.07 -14.34
CA ARG A 32 2.62 -23.53 -14.25
C ARG A 32 4.08 -23.93 -14.40
N VAL A 33 4.60 -24.75 -13.48
CA VAL A 33 5.93 -25.37 -13.54
C VAL A 33 5.78 -26.83 -13.10
N GLY A 34 6.29 -27.78 -13.89
CA GLY A 34 6.35 -29.20 -13.50
C GLY A 34 5.02 -29.86 -13.13
N GLY A 35 3.90 -29.45 -13.74
CA GLY A 35 2.56 -30.03 -13.47
C GLY A 35 1.74 -29.34 -12.38
N ALA A 36 2.33 -28.44 -11.57
CA ALA A 36 1.64 -27.66 -10.54
C ALA A 36 1.52 -26.17 -10.90
N THR A 37 0.44 -25.51 -10.45
CA THR A 37 0.23 -24.06 -10.66
C THR A 37 0.70 -23.29 -9.43
N TYR A 38 1.81 -22.57 -9.53
CA TYR A 38 2.35 -21.75 -8.45
C TYR A 38 1.88 -20.31 -8.58
N GLN A 39 1.51 -19.71 -7.45
CA GLN A 39 1.24 -18.28 -7.35
C GLN A 39 2.58 -17.56 -7.15
N VAL A 40 3.20 -17.13 -8.24
CA VAL A 40 4.46 -16.37 -8.17
C VAL A 40 4.12 -14.93 -7.76
N PRO A 41 4.57 -14.44 -6.60
CA PRO A 41 4.31 -13.08 -6.18
C PRO A 41 5.18 -12.13 -7.00
N VAL A 42 4.53 -11.18 -7.65
CA VAL A 42 5.19 -10.07 -8.34
C VAL A 42 5.01 -8.83 -7.47
N GLU A 43 6.11 -8.25 -7.00
CA GLU A 43 6.11 -6.95 -6.31
C GLU A 43 5.30 -5.93 -7.13
N VAL A 44 4.28 -5.30 -6.52
CA VAL A 44 3.52 -4.25 -7.19
C VAL A 44 4.36 -2.98 -7.18
N ARG A 45 4.71 -2.51 -8.38
CA ARG A 45 5.36 -1.20 -8.55
C ARG A 45 4.57 -0.10 -7.81
N PRO A 46 5.24 0.83 -7.11
CA PRO A 46 4.59 1.88 -6.32
C PRO A 46 3.49 2.64 -7.10
N SER A 47 3.72 2.94 -8.38
CA SER A 47 2.75 3.61 -9.25
C SER A 47 1.42 2.86 -9.42
N ARG A 48 1.41 1.52 -9.33
CA ARG A 48 0.19 0.71 -9.44
C ARG A 48 -0.50 0.48 -8.10
N ARG A 49 0.16 0.75 -6.96
CA ARG A 49 -0.43 0.52 -5.63
C ARG A 49 -1.64 1.42 -5.39
N ASN A 50 -1.52 2.70 -5.70
CA ASN A 50 -2.63 3.65 -5.51
C ASN A 50 -3.82 3.30 -6.40
N ALA A 51 -3.57 2.97 -7.67
CA ALA A 51 -4.61 2.55 -8.60
C ALA A 51 -5.34 1.27 -8.16
N LEU A 52 -4.62 0.29 -7.59
CA LEU A 52 -5.21 -0.92 -7.03
C LEU A 52 -6.03 -0.63 -5.77
N ALA A 53 -5.52 0.22 -4.87
CA ALA A 53 -6.22 0.61 -3.66
C ALA A 53 -7.56 1.32 -3.98
N MET A 54 -7.53 2.30 -4.90
CA MET A 54 -8.73 3.00 -5.36
C MET A 54 -9.72 2.05 -6.04
N ARG A 55 -9.22 1.11 -6.85
CA ARG A 55 -10.07 0.10 -7.50
C ARG A 55 -10.79 -0.75 -6.47
N TRP A 56 -10.08 -1.28 -5.47
CA TRP A 56 -10.70 -2.08 -4.42
C TRP A 56 -11.71 -1.28 -3.62
N LEU A 57 -11.40 -0.05 -3.22
CA LEU A 57 -12.36 0.81 -2.52
C LEU A 57 -13.66 0.98 -3.31
N VAL A 58 -13.57 1.27 -4.60
CA VAL A 58 -14.77 1.40 -5.46
C VAL A 58 -15.51 0.07 -5.63
N ASP A 59 -14.80 -1.02 -5.87
CA ASP A 59 -15.40 -2.35 -6.09
C ASP A 59 -16.12 -2.86 -4.83
N TYR A 60 -15.55 -2.64 -3.65
CA TYR A 60 -16.16 -3.03 -2.37
C TYR A 60 -17.28 -2.08 -1.95
N ALA A 61 -17.12 -0.77 -2.15
CA ALA A 61 -18.21 0.18 -1.94
C ALA A 61 -19.44 -0.17 -2.79
N ARG A 62 -19.26 -0.57 -4.06
CA ARG A 62 -20.39 -0.98 -4.93
C ARG A 62 -21.21 -2.15 -4.39
N LYS A 63 -20.60 -3.04 -3.60
CA LYS A 63 -21.25 -4.21 -3.02
C LYS A 63 -22.01 -3.90 -1.73
N ARG A 64 -21.88 -2.69 -1.20
CA ARG A 64 -22.61 -2.26 -0.01
C ARG A 64 -24.06 -1.90 -0.36
N GLY A 65 -24.93 -2.04 0.64
CA GLY A 65 -26.38 -1.87 0.50
C GLY A 65 -26.90 -0.43 0.65
N GLU A 66 -26.05 0.60 0.78
CA GLU A 66 -26.56 1.97 0.98
C GLU A 66 -27.29 2.53 -0.25
N LYS A 67 -28.11 3.58 -0.03
CA LYS A 67 -28.98 4.18 -1.06
C LYS A 67 -28.23 4.79 -2.25
N SER A 68 -27.08 5.45 -2.02
CA SER A 68 -26.33 6.14 -3.07
C SER A 68 -24.86 5.72 -3.07
N MET A 69 -24.22 5.78 -4.25
CA MET A 69 -22.80 5.46 -4.37
C MET A 69 -21.92 6.38 -3.51
N ALA A 70 -22.34 7.64 -3.31
CA ALA A 70 -21.65 8.57 -2.43
C ALA A 70 -21.65 8.07 -0.96
N LEU A 71 -22.80 7.60 -0.47
CA LEU A 71 -22.91 7.03 0.88
C LEU A 71 -22.12 5.72 1.00
N ARG A 72 -22.17 4.87 -0.03
CA ARG A 72 -21.37 3.63 -0.10
C ARG A 72 -19.87 3.91 0.00
N LEU A 73 -19.39 4.88 -0.77
CA LEU A 73 -17.97 5.24 -0.80
C LEU A 73 -17.53 5.89 0.51
N ALA A 74 -18.35 6.78 1.06
CA ALA A 74 -18.09 7.42 2.35
C ALA A 74 -18.02 6.39 3.48
N GLY A 75 -18.96 5.44 3.53
CA GLY A 75 -18.97 4.34 4.49
C GLY A 75 -17.71 3.47 4.38
N GLU A 76 -17.35 3.06 3.16
CA GLU A 76 -16.14 2.25 2.96
C GLU A 76 -14.84 3.02 3.25
N LEU A 77 -14.80 4.33 3.01
CA LEU A 77 -13.66 5.18 3.36
C LEU A 77 -13.51 5.38 4.87
N LEU A 78 -14.61 5.56 5.59
CA LEU A 78 -14.61 5.64 7.06
C LEU A 78 -14.15 4.31 7.67
N ASP A 79 -14.71 3.19 7.20
CA ASP A 79 -14.28 1.86 7.64
C ASP A 79 -12.79 1.64 7.34
N ALA A 80 -12.34 2.03 6.15
CA ALA A 80 -10.93 1.90 5.77
C ALA A 80 -9.98 2.77 6.61
N ALA A 81 -10.43 3.94 7.07
CA ALA A 81 -9.67 4.81 7.96
C ALA A 81 -9.48 4.18 9.35
N GLU A 82 -10.46 3.42 9.83
CA GLU A 82 -10.36 2.62 11.06
C GLU A 82 -9.60 1.30 10.86
N GLY A 83 -9.11 1.01 9.65
CA GLY A 83 -8.48 -0.26 9.31
C GLY A 83 -9.46 -1.44 9.20
N LYS A 84 -10.76 -1.14 9.06
CA LYS A 84 -11.84 -2.10 8.87
C LYS A 84 -12.30 -2.08 7.40
N GLY A 85 -13.31 -2.89 7.10
CA GLY A 85 -13.90 -2.94 5.75
C GLY A 85 -13.28 -3.99 4.84
N ALA A 86 -14.03 -4.34 3.80
CA ALA A 86 -13.69 -5.45 2.92
C ALA A 86 -12.50 -5.10 2.01
N ALA A 87 -12.36 -3.82 1.64
CA ALA A 87 -11.21 -3.33 0.88
C ALA A 87 -9.88 -3.48 1.65
N VAL A 88 -9.87 -3.18 2.96
CA VAL A 88 -8.66 -3.31 3.80
C VAL A 88 -8.29 -4.78 4.01
N LYS A 89 -9.28 -5.63 4.30
CA LYS A 89 -9.06 -7.08 4.41
C LYS A 89 -8.44 -7.66 3.13
N LYS A 90 -8.92 -7.23 1.96
CA LYS A 90 -8.34 -7.65 0.67
C LYS A 90 -6.88 -7.25 0.52
N ARG A 91 -6.52 -6.02 0.91
CA ARG A 91 -5.12 -5.56 0.91
C ARG A 91 -4.25 -6.44 1.80
N GLU A 92 -4.73 -6.80 2.97
CA GLU A 92 -3.99 -7.62 3.94
C GLU A 92 -3.83 -9.06 3.47
N ASP A 93 -4.88 -9.67 2.92
CA ASP A 93 -4.82 -11.01 2.34
C ASP A 93 -3.80 -11.06 1.20
N VAL A 94 -3.80 -10.03 0.34
CA VAL A 94 -2.85 -9.92 -0.77
C VAL A 94 -1.41 -9.73 -0.24
N HIS A 95 -1.21 -8.95 0.81
CA HIS A 95 0.11 -8.78 1.43
C HIS A 95 0.60 -10.07 2.11
N ARG A 96 -0.26 -10.74 2.89
CA ARG A 96 0.04 -12.01 3.54
C ARG A 96 0.36 -13.10 2.52
N MET A 97 -0.42 -13.18 1.43
CA MET A 97 -0.17 -14.12 0.35
C MET A 97 1.12 -13.80 -0.41
N ALA A 98 1.48 -12.52 -0.54
CA ALA A 98 2.76 -12.13 -1.11
C ALA A 98 3.96 -12.54 -0.22
N GLU A 99 3.87 -12.33 1.10
CA GLU A 99 4.92 -12.76 2.04
C GLU A 99 5.03 -14.29 2.11
N ALA A 100 3.91 -15.02 2.14
CA ALA A 100 3.90 -16.49 2.18
C ALA A 100 4.53 -17.11 0.92
N ASN A 101 4.33 -16.49 -0.25
CA ASN A 101 4.89 -16.98 -1.50
C ASN A 101 6.26 -16.37 -1.83
N LYS A 102 6.86 -15.57 -0.94
CA LYS A 102 8.16 -14.92 -1.14
C LYS A 102 9.27 -15.93 -1.44
N ALA A 103 9.17 -17.15 -0.90
CA ALA A 103 10.06 -18.27 -1.20
C ALA A 103 10.04 -18.71 -2.68
N PHE A 104 8.96 -18.46 -3.42
CA PHE A 104 8.84 -18.77 -4.85
C PHE A 104 9.26 -17.62 -5.77
N SER A 105 9.79 -16.53 -5.21
CA SER A 105 10.30 -15.40 -6.00
C SER A 105 11.46 -15.78 -6.92
N HIS A 106 12.16 -16.88 -6.62
CA HIS A 106 13.21 -17.49 -7.43
C HIS A 106 12.72 -18.14 -8.74
N TYR A 107 11.41 -18.28 -8.97
CA TYR A 107 10.87 -18.73 -10.28
C TYR A 107 10.55 -17.57 -11.23
N ARG A 108 11.03 -16.35 -10.91
CA ARG A 108 10.80 -15.14 -11.72
C ARG A 108 11.87 -14.99 -12.82
N PHE A 109 12.06 -16.04 -13.61
CA PHE A 109 12.86 -16.03 -14.84
C PHE A 109 12.03 -16.66 -15.96
#